data_AF-A0A9D1HU67-F1
#
_entry.id   AF-A0A9D1HU67-F1
#
_cell.length_a   1.000
_cell.length_b   1.000
_cell.length_c   1.000
_cell.angle_alpha   90.00
_cell.angle_beta   90.00
_cell.angle_gamma   90.00
#
_symmetry.space_group_name_H-M   'P 1'
#
loop_
_entity.id
_entity.type
_entity.pdbx_description
1 polymer ?
#
loop_
_entity_poly.entity_id
_entity_poly.type
_entity_poly.pdbx_seq_one_letter_code
_entity_poly.pdbx_strand_id
1 'polypeptide(L)'
;MRKNMLDMFMENTKNYLHLNNNQLLKIKDILMRGEAIYILDEQPPIDIMKKFPEFMGEFGLLLINNIWFLTVSNKKTCYIPIELDNFISTGVIQFFAHSHPDDGTTANLFPSFSDLLSIDAIDHKFYIISAYGITEVDITKAKDLNFLDERFENYILDNHISYEEYMKNQFKIYMNFMEFIGCKLNIIPYENTKQISEILSSKQLLQHEFWNKTIGTTSYPGKKL
;
A
#
# COMPACT_ATOMS: atom_id res chain seq x y z
N MET A 1 27.54 9.99 21.76
CA MET A 1 26.20 10.59 21.57
C MET A 1 25.41 9.66 20.66
N ARG A 2 24.24 9.17 21.09
CA ARG A 2 23.32 8.48 20.17
C ARG A 2 22.63 9.56 19.35
N LYS A 3 22.86 9.56 18.04
CA LYS A 3 22.11 10.41 17.10
C LYS A 3 20.63 10.02 17.24
N ASN A 4 19.72 11.00 17.27
CA ASN A 4 18.28 10.72 17.30
C ASN A 4 17.93 9.92 16.03
N MET A 5 17.08 8.90 16.11
CA MET A 5 16.61 8.14 14.93
C MET A 5 16.05 9.05 13.83
N LEU A 6 15.40 10.16 14.21
CA LEU A 6 14.93 11.20 13.29
C LEU A 6 16.07 11.88 12.53
N ASP A 7 17.20 12.15 13.19
CA ASP A 7 18.36 12.80 12.54
C ASP A 7 19.06 11.86 11.56
N MET A 8 19.14 10.56 11.89
CA MET A 8 19.64 9.53 10.96
C MET A 8 18.70 9.35 9.78
N PHE A 9 17.39 9.38 10.03
CA PHE A 9 16.37 9.34 8.99
C PHE A 9 16.49 10.54 8.03
N MET A 10 16.51 11.77 8.56
CA MET A 10 16.67 12.98 7.76
C MET A 10 17.99 13.01 6.99
N GLU A 11 19.00 12.24 7.41
CA GLU A 11 20.25 12.09 6.70
C GLU A 11 20.16 11.06 5.57
N ASN A 12 19.49 9.92 5.78
CA ASN A 12 19.28 8.90 4.75
C ASN A 12 18.32 9.37 3.65
N THR A 13 17.28 10.14 4.01
CA THR A 13 16.29 10.67 3.07
C THR A 13 16.80 11.82 2.22
N LYS A 14 17.89 12.51 2.62
CA LYS A 14 18.53 13.57 1.80
C LYS A 14 18.93 13.10 0.40
N ASN A 15 19.14 11.79 0.23
CA ASN A 15 19.54 11.21 -1.05
C ASN A 15 18.33 10.86 -1.93
N TYR A 16 17.11 10.88 -1.40
CA TYR A 16 15.90 10.67 -2.19
C TYR A 16 15.50 11.95 -2.91
N LEU A 17 15.01 11.78 -4.13
CA LEU A 17 14.52 12.88 -4.94
C LEU A 17 13.15 13.32 -4.43
N HIS A 18 13.01 14.61 -4.16
CA HIS A 18 11.73 15.23 -3.86
C HIS A 18 10.94 15.46 -5.16
N LEU A 19 9.67 15.06 -5.14
CA LEU A 19 8.71 15.33 -6.20
C LEU A 19 7.58 16.19 -5.66
N ASN A 20 7.37 17.34 -6.29
CA ASN A 20 6.12 18.08 -6.17
C ASN A 20 5.08 17.60 -7.18
N ASN A 21 3.84 18.07 -7.02
CA ASN A 21 2.73 17.70 -7.89
C ASN A 21 2.95 18.02 -9.39
N ASN A 22 3.70 19.07 -9.72
CA ASN A 22 4.01 19.39 -11.11
C ASN A 22 4.97 18.36 -11.74
N GLN A 23 5.87 17.79 -10.96
CA GLN A 23 6.76 16.73 -11.40
C GLN A 23 6.02 15.39 -11.49
N LEU A 24 5.10 15.11 -10.57
CA LEU A 24 4.24 13.91 -10.62
C LEU A 24 3.32 13.89 -11.86
N LEU A 25 2.91 15.05 -12.39
CA LEU A 25 2.19 15.11 -13.67
C LEU A 25 2.99 14.49 -14.83
N LYS A 26 4.32 14.39 -14.71
CA LYS A 26 5.23 13.76 -15.67
C LYS A 26 5.62 12.33 -15.26
N ILE A 27 4.72 11.59 -14.63
CA ILE A 27 4.98 10.23 -14.10
C ILE A 27 5.59 9.27 -15.13
N LYS A 28 5.26 9.42 -16.43
CA LYS A 28 5.88 8.67 -17.54
C LYS A 28 7.41 8.83 -17.59
N ASP A 29 7.89 10.07 -17.44
CA ASP A 29 9.32 10.39 -17.49
C ASP A 29 10.05 9.90 -16.23
N ILE A 30 9.33 9.76 -15.12
CA ILE A 30 9.84 9.23 -13.85
C ILE A 30 10.05 7.72 -13.99
N LEU A 31 9.07 7.00 -14.53
CA LEU A 31 9.12 5.55 -14.76
C LEU A 31 10.26 5.09 -15.66
N MET A 32 10.54 5.87 -16.72
CA MET A 32 11.62 5.54 -17.66
C MET A 32 13.01 5.54 -17.00
N ARG A 33 13.14 6.04 -15.77
CA ARG A 33 14.41 6.09 -15.04
C ARG A 33 14.70 4.79 -14.27
N GLY A 34 13.76 3.85 -14.21
CA GLY A 34 13.91 2.58 -13.51
C GLY A 34 13.36 2.59 -12.09
N GLU A 35 13.77 1.60 -11.30
CA GLU A 35 13.35 1.47 -9.89
C GLU A 35 13.85 2.66 -9.07
N ALA A 36 12.97 3.28 -8.28
CA ALA A 36 13.32 4.48 -7.50
C ALA A 36 12.37 4.70 -6.32
N ILE A 37 12.84 5.47 -5.33
CA ILE A 37 12.00 6.07 -4.29
C ILE A 37 12.02 7.58 -4.44
N TYR A 38 10.85 8.18 -4.30
CA TYR A 38 10.66 9.60 -4.23
C TYR A 38 10.00 9.99 -2.92
N ILE A 39 10.41 11.14 -2.38
CA ILE A 39 9.68 11.80 -1.30
C ILE A 39 8.70 12.75 -1.95
N LEU A 40 7.45 12.73 -1.49
CA LEU A 40 6.43 13.66 -1.95
C LEU A 40 6.22 14.73 -0.89
N ASP A 41 6.16 15.98 -1.34
CA ASP A 41 5.91 17.11 -0.44
C ASP A 41 4.46 17.09 0.10
N GLU A 42 3.56 16.46 -0.65
CA GLU A 42 2.14 16.34 -0.33
C GLU A 42 1.57 15.01 -0.86
N GLN A 43 0.35 14.67 -0.44
CA GLN A 43 -0.37 13.51 -0.95
C GLN A 43 -0.53 13.63 -2.48
N PRO A 44 -0.30 12.54 -3.25
CA PRO A 44 -0.59 12.54 -4.68
C PRO A 44 -2.05 12.92 -4.97
N PRO A 45 -2.31 13.78 -5.98
CA PRO A 45 -3.66 14.01 -6.45
C PRO A 45 -4.28 12.71 -6.94
N ILE A 46 -5.59 12.52 -6.67
CA ILE A 46 -6.32 11.31 -7.09
C ILE A 46 -6.21 11.08 -8.60
N ASP A 47 -6.24 12.13 -9.40
CA ASP A 47 -6.10 12.03 -10.87
C ASP A 47 -4.70 11.60 -11.34
N ILE A 48 -3.69 11.73 -10.49
CA ILE A 48 -2.37 11.11 -10.72
C ILE A 48 -2.39 9.65 -10.32
N MET A 49 -2.95 9.32 -9.16
CA MET A 49 -3.02 7.93 -8.65
C MET A 49 -3.75 7.00 -9.63
N LYS A 50 -4.81 7.49 -10.28
CA LYS A 50 -5.54 6.79 -11.37
C LYS A 50 -4.62 6.25 -12.47
N LYS A 51 -3.50 6.92 -12.71
CA LYS A 51 -2.57 6.57 -13.78
C LYS A 51 -1.58 5.49 -13.38
N PHE A 52 -1.34 5.25 -12.08
CA PHE A 52 -0.34 4.27 -11.62
C PHE A 52 -0.52 2.87 -12.24
N PRO A 53 -1.73 2.31 -12.34
CA PRO A 53 -1.97 1.00 -12.96
C PRO A 53 -1.73 0.97 -14.47
N GLU A 54 -1.73 2.11 -15.17
CA GLU A 54 -1.55 2.17 -16.63
C GLU A 54 -0.12 1.83 -17.08
N PHE A 55 0.79 1.62 -16.13
CA PHE A 55 2.20 1.39 -16.37
C PHE A 55 2.57 -0.06 -16.13
N MET A 56 3.59 -0.53 -16.84
CA MET A 56 4.04 -1.94 -16.82
C MET A 56 4.66 -2.40 -15.48
N GLY A 57 4.74 -1.52 -14.48
CA GLY A 57 5.37 -1.79 -13.19
C GLY A 57 4.56 -1.25 -12.02
N GLU A 58 4.94 -1.64 -10.80
CA GLU A 58 4.18 -1.30 -9.60
C GLU A 58 4.63 -0.01 -8.94
N PHE A 59 3.66 0.74 -8.45
CA PHE A 59 3.88 1.87 -7.56
C PHE A 59 3.48 1.49 -6.15
N GLY A 60 4.30 1.83 -5.17
CA GLY A 60 3.93 1.83 -3.75
C GLY A 60 3.78 3.25 -3.25
N LEU A 61 2.72 3.53 -2.52
CA LEU A 61 2.48 4.79 -1.83
C LEU A 61 2.46 4.52 -0.33
N LEU A 62 3.42 5.11 0.39
CA LEU A 62 3.56 4.96 1.82
C LEU A 62 3.46 6.32 2.51
N LEU A 63 2.76 6.36 3.63
CA LEU A 63 2.82 7.48 4.58
C LEU A 63 3.47 6.98 5.86
N ILE A 64 4.68 7.45 6.15
CA ILE A 64 5.41 7.06 7.36
C ILE A 64 5.86 8.34 8.07
N ASN A 65 5.51 8.49 9.34
CA ASN A 65 5.80 9.70 10.13
C ASN A 65 5.38 11.02 9.44
N ASN A 66 4.21 11.05 8.80
CA ASN A 66 3.66 12.15 8.00
C ASN A 66 4.49 12.52 6.75
N ILE A 67 5.38 11.64 6.30
CA ILE A 67 6.16 11.82 5.08
C ILE A 67 5.67 10.82 4.04
N TRP A 68 5.30 11.35 2.88
CA TRP A 68 4.86 10.55 1.74
C TRP A 68 6.06 10.02 0.97
N PHE A 69 6.05 8.72 0.71
CA PHE A 69 7.00 8.03 -0.14
C PHE A 69 6.26 7.42 -1.33
N LEU A 70 6.80 7.61 -2.52
CA LEU A 70 6.40 6.91 -3.73
C LEU A 70 7.54 6.00 -4.14
N THR A 71 7.30 4.69 -4.07
CA THR A 71 8.19 3.71 -4.68
C THR A 71 7.73 3.40 -6.09
N VAL A 72 8.69 3.20 -6.97
CA VAL A 72 8.47 2.86 -8.37
C VAL A 72 9.28 1.60 -8.67
N SER A 73 8.62 0.60 -9.23
CA SER A 73 9.19 -0.65 -9.69
C SER A 73 8.90 -0.83 -11.17
N ASN A 74 9.84 -1.35 -11.94
CA ASN A 74 9.56 -1.80 -13.32
C ASN A 74 9.14 -3.29 -13.37
N LYS A 75 8.97 -3.92 -12.19
CA LYS A 75 8.50 -5.29 -12.01
C LYS A 75 7.05 -5.28 -11.51
N LYS A 76 6.40 -6.45 -11.58
CA LYS A 76 5.09 -6.73 -10.97
C LYS A 76 5.18 -7.00 -9.46
N THR A 77 5.96 -6.18 -8.77
CA THR A 77 6.12 -6.21 -7.31
C THR A 77 6.56 -4.83 -6.84
N CYS A 78 5.95 -4.33 -5.77
CA CYS A 78 6.36 -3.11 -5.10
C CYS A 78 7.84 -3.19 -4.69
N TYR A 79 8.62 -2.16 -5.06
CA TYR A 79 10.04 -2.07 -4.71
C TYR A 79 10.18 -1.33 -3.37
N ILE A 80 10.62 -2.03 -2.33
CA ILE A 80 10.96 -1.43 -1.04
C ILE A 80 12.44 -1.76 -0.75
N PRO A 81 13.37 -0.80 -0.90
CA PRO A 81 14.76 -1.03 -0.56
C PRO A 81 14.95 -1.05 0.96
N ILE A 82 16.07 -1.62 1.38
CA ILE A 82 16.37 -1.89 2.79
C ILE A 82 16.35 -0.63 3.67
N GLU A 83 16.67 0.53 3.12
CA GLU A 83 16.62 1.80 3.84
C GLU A 83 15.18 2.20 4.18
N LEU A 84 14.24 1.97 3.26
CA LEU A 84 12.81 2.20 3.50
C LEU A 84 12.22 1.11 4.39
N ASP A 85 12.66 -0.14 4.24
CA ASP A 85 12.28 -1.27 5.10
C ASP A 85 12.68 -1.04 6.58
N ASN A 86 13.90 -0.54 6.81
CA ASN A 86 14.31 -0.11 8.15
C ASN A 86 13.41 0.99 8.72
N PHE A 87 12.90 1.89 7.86
CA PHE A 87 11.99 2.94 8.30
C PHE A 87 10.57 2.42 8.55
N ILE A 88 10.10 1.45 7.77
CA ILE A 88 8.87 0.70 8.03
C ILE A 88 8.96 0.02 9.41
N SER A 89 10.08 -0.62 9.73
CA SER A 89 10.27 -1.34 11.00
C SER A 89 10.41 -0.44 12.24
N THR A 90 10.74 0.85 12.08
CA THR A 90 11.02 1.78 13.20
C THR A 90 10.11 3.02 13.24
N GLY A 91 9.46 3.33 12.13
CA GLY A 91 8.54 4.45 11.97
C GLY A 91 7.08 4.06 12.18
N VAL A 92 6.22 5.06 12.28
CA VAL A 92 4.78 4.85 12.34
C VAL A 92 4.25 4.83 10.91
N ILE A 93 3.97 3.63 10.40
CA ILE A 93 3.31 3.46 9.10
C ILE A 93 1.83 3.82 9.28
N GLN A 94 1.39 4.83 8.55
CA GLN A 94 0.03 5.36 8.63
C GLN A 94 -0.81 4.90 7.44
N PHE A 95 -0.17 4.72 6.29
CA PHE A 95 -0.83 4.29 5.08
C PHE A 95 0.14 3.50 4.19
N PHE A 96 -0.36 2.45 3.57
CA PHE A 96 0.32 1.69 2.54
C PHE A 96 -0.69 1.32 1.46
N ALA A 97 -0.38 1.67 0.22
CA ALA A 97 -1.08 1.13 -0.94
C ALA A 97 -0.10 0.82 -2.05
N HIS A 98 -0.42 -0.16 -2.90
CA HIS A 98 0.33 -0.39 -4.12
C HIS A 98 -0.59 -0.54 -5.32
N SER A 99 -0.08 -0.31 -6.52
CA SER A 99 -0.83 -0.53 -7.76
C SER A 99 -0.50 -1.88 -8.37
N HIS A 100 -1.47 -2.56 -8.97
CA HIS A 100 -1.19 -3.65 -9.90
C HIS A 100 -1.20 -3.13 -11.35
N PRO A 101 -0.24 -3.54 -12.21
CA PRO A 101 -0.26 -3.17 -13.61
C PRO A 101 -1.54 -3.67 -14.26
N ASP A 102 -2.19 -2.83 -15.06
CA ASP A 102 -3.36 -3.22 -15.83
C ASP A 102 -2.94 -4.16 -16.97
N ASP A 103 -3.30 -5.43 -16.82
CA ASP A 103 -3.10 -6.46 -17.84
C ASP A 103 -4.36 -6.66 -18.73
N GLY A 104 -5.33 -5.75 -18.63
CA GLY A 104 -6.61 -5.82 -19.33
C GLY A 104 -7.63 -6.71 -18.64
N THR A 105 -7.34 -7.20 -17.43
CA THR A 105 -8.26 -8.00 -16.62
C THR A 105 -8.63 -7.29 -15.33
N THR A 106 -9.80 -7.61 -14.78
CA THR A 106 -10.22 -7.15 -13.44
C THR A 106 -9.43 -7.80 -12.32
N ALA A 107 -8.46 -8.68 -12.60
CA ALA A 107 -7.62 -9.32 -11.60
C ALA A 107 -6.69 -8.33 -10.90
N ASN A 108 -6.36 -7.20 -11.54
CA ASN A 108 -5.57 -6.12 -10.93
C ASN A 108 -6.28 -5.43 -9.74
N LEU A 109 -7.58 -5.70 -9.52
CA LEU A 109 -8.33 -5.23 -8.37
C LEU A 109 -8.08 -6.04 -7.10
N PHE A 110 -7.52 -7.24 -7.24
CA PHE A 110 -7.43 -8.21 -6.17
C PHE A 110 -6.03 -8.33 -5.62
N PRO A 111 -5.92 -8.63 -4.31
CA PRO A 111 -4.64 -8.99 -3.75
C PRO A 111 -4.13 -10.26 -4.41
N SER A 112 -2.87 -10.23 -4.82
CA SER A 112 -2.10 -11.43 -5.08
C SER A 112 -1.95 -12.23 -3.79
N PHE A 113 -1.59 -13.51 -3.89
CA PHE A 113 -1.26 -14.30 -2.69
C PHE A 113 -0.07 -13.70 -1.92
N SER A 114 0.87 -13.08 -2.64
CA SER A 114 1.98 -12.35 -2.03
C SER A 114 1.50 -11.16 -1.19
N ASP A 115 0.47 -10.44 -1.65
CA ASP A 115 -0.08 -9.30 -0.90
C ASP A 115 -0.72 -9.76 0.42
N LEU A 116 -1.42 -10.90 0.40
CA LEU A 116 -2.05 -11.47 1.59
C LEU A 116 -1.03 -11.96 2.62
N LEU A 117 0.15 -12.37 2.17
CA LEU A 117 1.27 -12.77 3.02
C LEU A 117 2.11 -11.58 3.50
N SER A 118 1.84 -10.37 3.00
CA SER A 118 2.65 -9.21 3.32
C SER A 118 2.50 -8.79 4.78
N ILE A 119 3.64 -8.51 5.41
CA ILE A 119 3.74 -7.93 6.76
C ILE A 119 3.35 -6.44 6.80
N ASP A 120 3.11 -5.82 5.63
CA ASP A 120 2.90 -4.37 5.49
C ASP A 120 1.43 -3.94 5.73
N ALA A 121 0.56 -4.86 6.16
CA ALA A 121 -0.83 -4.57 6.51
C ALA A 121 -0.93 -3.77 7.82
N ILE A 122 -1.53 -2.59 7.77
CA ILE A 122 -1.68 -1.68 8.91
C ILE A 122 -3.06 -1.87 9.53
N ASP A 123 -3.11 -2.30 10.78
CA ASP A 123 -4.35 -2.76 11.44
C ASP A 123 -5.09 -3.82 10.62
N HIS A 124 -4.33 -4.78 10.08
CA HIS A 124 -4.85 -5.85 9.22
C HIS A 124 -5.51 -5.36 7.92
N LYS A 125 -5.16 -4.16 7.46
CA LYS A 125 -5.66 -3.60 6.21
C LYS A 125 -4.52 -3.15 5.30
N PHE A 126 -4.71 -3.35 4.01
CA PHE A 126 -3.89 -2.75 2.97
C PHE A 126 -4.77 -2.35 1.79
N TYR A 127 -4.19 -1.60 0.86
CA TYR A 127 -4.95 -0.96 -0.21
C TYR A 127 -4.31 -1.23 -1.57
N ILE A 128 -5.14 -1.52 -2.57
CA ILE A 128 -4.69 -1.72 -3.96
C ILE A 128 -5.24 -0.60 -4.81
N ILE A 129 -4.37 0.10 -5.52
CA ILE A 129 -4.69 1.16 -6.48
C ILE A 129 -4.92 0.50 -7.84
N SER A 130 -6.09 0.70 -8.42
CA SER A 130 -6.49 0.12 -9.71
C SER A 130 -7.05 1.18 -10.64
N ALA A 131 -7.34 0.82 -11.90
CA ALA A 131 -7.99 1.73 -12.85
C ALA A 131 -9.41 2.13 -12.40
N TYR A 132 -10.05 1.33 -11.55
CA TYR A 132 -11.44 1.52 -11.13
C TYR A 132 -11.60 2.22 -9.77
N GLY A 133 -10.53 2.29 -8.98
CA GLY A 133 -10.57 2.87 -7.64
C GLY A 133 -9.49 2.32 -6.71
N ILE A 134 -9.72 2.46 -5.41
CA ILE A 134 -8.90 1.86 -4.37
C ILE A 134 -9.67 0.67 -3.78
N THR A 135 -9.09 -0.52 -3.82
CA THR A 135 -9.61 -1.69 -3.11
C THR A 135 -9.02 -1.71 -1.70
N GLU A 136 -9.85 -1.54 -0.68
CA GLU A 136 -9.47 -1.87 0.70
C GLU A 136 -9.55 -3.38 0.88
N VAL A 137 -8.47 -3.98 1.34
CA VAL A 137 -8.38 -5.40 1.69
C VAL A 137 -8.25 -5.51 3.21
N ASP A 138 -9.26 -6.08 3.86
CA ASP A 138 -9.27 -6.35 5.30
C ASP A 138 -9.04 -7.84 5.53
N ILE A 139 -7.89 -8.14 6.15
CA ILE A 139 -7.42 -9.49 6.48
C ILE A 139 -7.57 -9.82 7.97
N THR A 140 -8.32 -9.01 8.75
CA THR A 140 -8.49 -9.23 10.21
C THR A 140 -9.03 -10.62 10.53
N LYS A 141 -9.88 -11.18 9.67
CA LYS A 141 -10.48 -12.51 9.81
C LYS A 141 -9.87 -13.55 8.88
N ALA A 142 -8.84 -13.16 8.12
CA ALA A 142 -8.18 -14.07 7.21
C ALA A 142 -7.49 -15.19 8.00
N LYS A 143 -7.60 -16.43 7.52
CA LYS A 143 -7.01 -17.61 8.16
C LYS A 143 -6.10 -18.35 7.20
N ASP A 144 -5.14 -19.08 7.79
CA ASP A 144 -4.30 -20.04 7.09
C ASP A 144 -3.56 -19.46 5.88
N LEU A 145 -3.20 -18.17 5.96
CA LEU A 145 -2.54 -17.43 4.88
C LEU A 145 -1.22 -18.10 4.44
N ASN A 146 -0.53 -18.77 5.36
CA ASN A 146 0.69 -19.54 5.09
C ASN A 146 0.51 -20.75 4.15
N PHE A 147 -0.74 -21.16 3.88
CA PHE A 147 -1.08 -22.31 3.03
C PHE A 147 -2.03 -21.90 1.88
N LEU A 148 -1.96 -20.65 1.41
CA LEU A 148 -2.90 -20.10 0.41
C LEU A 148 -3.02 -20.94 -0.86
N ASP A 149 -1.89 -21.40 -1.42
CA ASP A 149 -1.90 -22.21 -2.64
C ASP A 149 -2.67 -23.53 -2.43
N GLU A 150 -2.35 -24.27 -1.37
CA GLU A 150 -3.04 -25.51 -1.00
C GLU A 150 -4.53 -25.27 -0.71
N ARG A 151 -4.86 -24.15 -0.05
CA ARG A 151 -6.25 -23.77 0.23
C ARG A 151 -7.01 -23.45 -1.04
N PHE A 152 -6.38 -22.79 -2.01
CA PHE A 152 -7.00 -22.51 -3.30
C PHE A 152 -7.22 -23.79 -4.09
N GLU A 153 -6.22 -24.67 -4.15
CA GLU A 153 -6.35 -25.99 -4.79
C GLU A 153 -7.48 -26.81 -4.16
N ASN A 154 -7.50 -26.92 -2.82
CA ASN A 154 -8.57 -27.61 -2.11
C ASN A 154 -9.93 -26.95 -2.35
N TYR A 155 -10.00 -25.61 -2.38
CA TYR A 155 -11.24 -24.91 -2.72
C TYR A 155 -11.74 -25.27 -4.12
N ILE A 156 -10.85 -25.36 -5.11
CA ILE A 156 -11.23 -25.80 -6.47
C ILE A 156 -11.75 -27.24 -6.45
N LEU A 157 -11.07 -28.14 -5.74
CA LEU A 157 -11.44 -29.56 -5.65
C LEU A 157 -12.76 -29.79 -4.90
N ASP A 158 -12.91 -29.17 -3.73
CA ASP A 158 -14.08 -29.29 -2.85
C ASP A 158 -15.35 -28.74 -3.49
N ASN A 159 -15.21 -27.72 -4.35
CA ASN A 159 -16.32 -27.13 -5.09
C ASN A 159 -16.48 -27.73 -6.51
N HIS A 160 -15.67 -28.73 -6.85
CA HIS A 160 -15.70 -29.42 -8.15
C HIS A 160 -15.64 -28.47 -9.37
N ILE A 161 -14.93 -27.35 -9.26
CA ILE A 161 -14.90 -26.37 -10.36
C ILE A 161 -13.96 -26.88 -11.47
N SER A 162 -14.53 -27.04 -12.66
CA SER A 162 -13.79 -27.50 -13.83
C SER A 162 -12.87 -26.41 -14.37
N TYR A 163 -11.83 -26.79 -15.12
CA TYR A 163 -10.96 -25.83 -15.80
C TYR A 163 -11.74 -24.88 -16.72
N GLU A 164 -12.73 -25.38 -17.46
CA GLU A 164 -13.54 -24.55 -18.35
C GLU A 164 -14.41 -23.54 -17.58
N GLU A 165 -14.95 -23.95 -16.43
CA GLU A 165 -15.66 -23.04 -15.53
C GLU A 165 -14.73 -21.99 -14.92
N TYR A 166 -13.53 -22.40 -14.50
CA TYR A 166 -12.52 -21.48 -13.98
C TYR A 166 -12.16 -20.41 -15.00
N MET A 167 -11.85 -20.81 -16.24
CA MET A 167 -11.49 -19.85 -17.29
C MET A 167 -12.62 -18.88 -17.63
N LYS A 168 -13.89 -19.28 -17.50
CA LYS A 168 -15.06 -18.41 -17.75
C LYS A 168 -15.40 -17.50 -16.57
N ASN A 169 -15.15 -17.95 -15.33
CA ASN A 169 -15.63 -17.31 -14.11
C ASN A 169 -14.51 -16.93 -13.13
N GLN A 170 -13.27 -16.77 -13.62
CA GLN A 170 -12.07 -16.57 -12.79
C GLN A 170 -12.28 -15.50 -11.72
N PHE A 171 -12.82 -14.33 -12.10
CA PHE A 171 -13.11 -13.23 -11.16
C PHE A 171 -14.02 -13.65 -10.00
N LYS A 172 -15.14 -14.31 -10.30
CA LYS A 172 -16.11 -14.76 -9.29
C LYS A 172 -15.51 -15.82 -8.38
N ILE A 173 -14.72 -16.73 -8.94
CA ILE A 173 -14.05 -17.79 -8.19
C ILE A 173 -13.02 -17.19 -7.22
N TYR A 174 -12.22 -16.24 -7.67
CA TYR A 174 -11.29 -15.51 -6.80
C TYR A 174 -12.02 -14.76 -5.69
N MET A 175 -13.09 -14.01 -6.00
CA MET A 175 -13.90 -13.33 -5.00
C MET A 175 -14.44 -14.28 -3.92
N ASN A 176 -15.03 -15.39 -4.35
CA ASN A 176 -15.59 -16.37 -3.44
C ASN A 176 -14.49 -17.04 -2.59
N PHE A 177 -13.31 -17.31 -3.18
CA PHE A 177 -12.17 -17.83 -2.42
C PHE A 177 -11.67 -16.83 -1.37
N MET A 178 -11.55 -15.55 -1.73
CA MET A 178 -11.15 -14.49 -0.79
C MET A 178 -12.13 -14.42 0.40
N GLU A 179 -13.43 -14.47 0.14
CA GLU A 179 -14.44 -14.52 1.19
C GLU A 179 -14.33 -15.81 2.03
N PHE A 180 -14.11 -16.95 1.38
CA PHE A 180 -13.94 -18.25 2.05
C PHE A 180 -12.77 -18.26 3.04
N ILE A 181 -11.64 -17.63 2.70
CA ILE A 181 -10.49 -17.50 3.61
C ILE A 181 -10.66 -16.40 4.65
N GLY A 182 -11.76 -15.62 4.59
CA GLY A 182 -12.09 -14.59 5.56
C GLY A 182 -11.57 -13.19 5.21
N CYS A 183 -11.08 -12.98 3.98
CA CYS A 183 -10.72 -11.67 3.47
C CYS A 183 -11.99 -10.89 3.07
N LYS A 184 -12.04 -9.61 3.43
CA LYS A 184 -13.09 -8.70 2.97
C LYS A 184 -12.51 -7.70 2.00
N LEU A 185 -13.17 -7.56 0.86
CA LEU A 185 -12.78 -6.62 -0.19
C LEU A 185 -13.84 -5.53 -0.28
N ASN A 186 -13.40 -4.27 -0.18
CA ASN A 186 -14.26 -3.11 -0.36
C ASN A 186 -13.67 -2.21 -1.45
N ILE A 187 -14.29 -2.23 -2.63
CA ILE A 187 -13.87 -1.39 -3.75
C ILE A 187 -14.45 0.01 -3.57
N ILE A 188 -13.59 1.02 -3.57
CA ILE A 188 -13.94 2.42 -3.41
C ILE A 188 -13.66 3.14 -4.73
N PRO A 189 -14.71 3.45 -5.51
CA PRO A 189 -14.56 4.13 -6.80
C PRO A 189 -13.93 5.51 -6.65
N TYR A 190 -13.19 5.95 -7.67
CA TYR A 190 -12.51 7.26 -7.63
C TYR A 190 -13.45 8.46 -7.50
N GLU A 191 -14.68 8.35 -7.98
CA GLU A 191 -15.73 9.35 -7.78
C GLU A 191 -16.06 9.58 -6.30
N ASN A 192 -15.74 8.64 -5.40
CA ASN A 192 -15.81 8.84 -3.96
C ASN A 192 -14.51 9.44 -3.39
N THR A 193 -14.15 10.62 -3.90
CA THR A 193 -12.92 11.33 -3.54
C THR A 193 -12.82 11.64 -2.04
N LYS A 194 -13.95 11.85 -1.38
CA LYS A 194 -14.01 12.09 0.07
C LYS A 194 -13.54 10.87 0.85
N GLN A 195 -14.08 9.68 0.57
CA GLN A 195 -13.68 8.45 1.26
C GLN A 195 -12.22 8.09 0.98
N ILE A 196 -11.75 8.30 -0.25
CA ILE A 196 -10.34 8.11 -0.62
C ILE A 196 -9.44 9.07 0.17
N SER A 197 -9.83 10.35 0.26
CA SER A 197 -9.08 11.34 1.04
C SER A 197 -9.10 10.99 2.54
N GLU A 198 -10.20 10.49 3.07
CA GLU A 198 -10.29 9.99 4.44
C GLU A 198 -9.34 8.81 4.66
N ILE A 199 -9.28 7.84 3.75
CA ILE A 199 -8.31 6.72 3.84
C ILE A 199 -6.86 7.23 3.82
N LEU A 200 -6.55 8.13 2.89
CA LEU A 200 -5.19 8.67 2.73
C LEU A 200 -4.77 9.60 3.88
N SER A 201 -5.72 10.20 4.59
CA SER A 201 -5.47 11.09 5.74
C SER A 201 -5.67 10.42 7.10
N SER A 202 -6.40 9.30 7.16
CA SER A 202 -6.72 8.59 8.39
C SER A 202 -5.58 7.66 8.78
N LYS A 203 -4.65 8.20 9.57
CA LYS A 203 -4.06 7.56 10.77
C LYS A 203 -3.14 8.51 11.55
N GLN A 204 -3.47 9.81 11.58
CA GLN A 204 -2.89 10.75 12.57
C GLN A 204 -3.15 10.32 14.02
N LEU A 205 -4.20 9.53 14.28
CA LEU A 205 -4.59 9.08 15.63
C LEU A 205 -3.53 8.21 16.35
N LEU A 206 -2.64 7.51 15.62
CA LEU A 206 -1.56 6.72 16.24
C LEU A 206 -0.44 7.61 16.81
N GLN A 207 -0.30 8.87 16.36
CA GLN A 207 0.72 9.77 16.89
C GLN A 207 0.42 10.19 18.33
N HIS A 208 -0.84 10.46 18.68
CA HIS A 208 -1.14 11.03 19.99
C HIS A 208 -0.95 10.01 21.11
N GLU A 209 -1.23 8.72 20.88
CA GLU A 209 -1.03 7.67 21.87
C GLU A 209 0.41 7.12 21.88
N PHE A 210 1.06 6.98 20.71
CA PHE A 210 2.44 6.48 20.64
C PHE A 210 3.44 7.53 21.16
N TRP A 211 3.29 8.81 20.83
CA TRP A 211 4.20 9.83 21.39
C TRP A 211 3.94 10.09 22.88
N ASN A 212 2.69 10.02 23.35
CA ASN A 212 2.41 10.12 24.79
C ASN A 212 2.90 8.89 25.60
N LYS A 213 2.94 7.69 25.00
CA LYS A 213 3.49 6.49 25.65
C LYS A 213 5.00 6.36 25.52
N THR A 214 5.60 6.76 24.40
CA THR A 214 7.02 6.59 24.10
C THR A 214 7.86 7.79 24.53
N ILE A 215 7.29 9.00 24.56
CA ILE A 215 7.97 10.25 24.99
C ILE A 215 7.43 10.76 26.34
N GLY A 216 6.51 10.01 26.95
CA GLY A 216 5.88 10.27 28.25
C GLY A 216 6.79 10.32 29.48
N THR A 217 8.06 10.73 29.37
CA THR A 217 8.90 11.17 30.50
C THR A 217 9.84 12.35 30.21
N THR A 218 9.79 13.05 29.07
CA THR A 218 10.52 14.31 28.93
C THR A 218 9.59 15.47 28.63
N SER A 219 9.10 16.09 29.70
CA SER A 219 8.53 17.43 29.68
C SER A 219 9.51 18.40 29.01
N TYR A 220 9.13 18.94 27.85
CA TYR A 220 9.79 20.13 27.31
C TYR A 220 9.24 21.37 28.03
N PRO A 221 10.08 22.18 28.69
CA PRO A 221 9.64 23.43 29.27
C PRO A 221 9.54 24.50 28.17
N GLY A 222 8.30 24.93 27.91
CA GLY A 222 8.01 26.31 27.51
C GLY A 222 8.04 26.66 26.03
N LYS A 223 6.85 26.90 25.47
CA LYS A 223 6.42 28.26 25.09
C LYS A 223 4.91 28.27 24.85
N LYS A 224 4.21 29.12 25.61
CA LYS A 224 2.81 29.48 25.37
C LYS A 224 2.72 30.34 24.13
N LEU A 225 1.71 30.09 23.28
CA LEU A 225 1.06 31.14 22.48
C LEU A 225 0.10 31.91 23.39
#